data_AF-A0A377HW25-F1
#
_entry.id   AF-A0A377HW25-F1
#
_cell.length_a   1.000
_cell.length_b   1.000
_cell.length_c   1.000
_cell.angle_alpha   90.00
_cell.angle_beta   90.00
_cell.angle_gamma   90.00
#
_symmetry.space_group_name_H-M   'P 1'
#
loop_
_entity.id
_entity.type
_entity.pdbx_description
1 polymer ?
#
loop_
_entity_poly.entity_id
_entity_poly.type
_entity_poly.pdbx_seq_one_letter_code
_entity_poly.pdbx_strand_id
1 'polypeptide(L)'
;MINVLALACEFQQGFPPDEVPEKTNDREGFFHLANFIGDLERVELHYLIRDFSDVNFEQRKAFLTMLVVDFNRHKKLRHKVELSITDQYSNMYDCVKKVPQSVFLAEKAIKASGIEPIHKVCRGGTLGAKVAEKGIACPNIFSGGYNFNSKHELITLEGMQDATHVLVQICRLAIEMMKM
;
A
#
# COMPACT_ATOMS: atom_id res chain seq x y z
N MET A 1 23.95 32.81 -1.70
CA MET A 1 24.04 31.34 -1.70
C MET A 1 22.70 30.79 -1.22
N ILE A 2 22.09 29.83 -1.93
CA ILE A 2 20.87 29.15 -1.49
C ILE A 2 21.30 27.76 -1.01
N ASN A 3 20.98 27.41 0.24
CA ASN A 3 21.24 26.07 0.75
C ASN A 3 20.03 25.18 0.42
N VAL A 4 20.17 24.30 -0.57
CA VAL A 4 19.07 23.45 -1.07
C VAL A 4 18.65 22.41 -0.03
N LEU A 5 19.57 21.92 0.81
CA LEU A 5 19.25 21.01 1.91
C LEU A 5 18.32 21.67 2.93
N ALA A 6 18.60 22.92 3.30
CA ALA A 6 17.73 23.67 4.20
C ALA A 6 16.33 23.92 3.61
N LEU A 7 16.26 24.20 2.30
CA LEU A 7 14.98 24.34 1.60
C LEU A 7 14.19 23.02 1.58
N ALA A 8 14.86 21.88 1.39
CA ALA A 8 14.22 20.58 1.41
C ALA A 8 13.67 20.23 2.81
N CYS A 9 14.43 20.52 3.87
CA CYS A 9 13.94 20.37 5.24
C CYS A 9 12.74 21.27 5.53
N GLU A 10 12.74 22.50 5.02
CA GLU A 10 11.61 23.41 5.15
C GLU A 10 10.39 22.94 4.35
N PHE A 11 10.59 22.45 3.13
CA PHE A 11 9.52 21.88 2.31
C PHE A 11 8.84 20.70 3.02
N GLN A 12 9.61 19.83 3.67
CA GLN A 12 9.09 18.72 4.48
C GLN A 12 8.17 19.21 5.62
N GLN A 13 8.41 20.40 6.20
CA GLN A 13 7.54 20.96 7.25
C GLN A 13 6.16 21.39 6.72
N GLY A 14 5.97 21.45 5.41
CA GLY A 14 4.68 21.76 4.79
C GLY A 14 3.69 20.59 4.81
N PHE A 15 4.13 19.36 5.10
CA PHE A 15 3.27 18.18 5.15
C PHE A 15 2.49 18.09 6.47
N PRO A 16 1.29 17.46 6.48
CA PRO A 16 0.54 17.23 7.71
C PRO A 16 1.34 16.32 8.66
N PRO A 17 1.67 16.76 9.89
CA PRO A 17 2.59 16.05 10.77
C PRO A 17 2.01 14.76 11.37
N ASP A 18 0.70 14.57 11.28
CA ASP A 18 -0.01 13.41 11.82
C ASP A 18 -0.41 12.40 10.74
N GLU A 19 -0.27 12.75 9.46
CA GLU A 19 -0.58 11.87 8.33
C GLU A 19 0.69 11.17 7.81
N VAL A 20 1.37 10.47 8.72
CA VAL A 20 2.62 9.73 8.49
C VAL A 20 2.47 8.25 8.88
N PRO A 21 3.26 7.32 8.30
CA PRO A 21 3.12 5.88 8.57
C PRO A 21 3.16 5.52 10.06
N GLU A 22 4.02 6.18 10.83
CA GLU A 22 4.23 5.93 12.25
C GLU A 22 3.09 6.45 13.16
N LYS A 23 2.17 7.26 12.62
CA LYS A 23 1.02 7.83 13.37
C LYS A 23 -0.34 7.43 12.82
N THR A 24 -0.39 6.63 11.76
CA THR A 24 -1.64 6.25 11.08
C THR A 24 -1.85 4.74 11.12
N ASN A 25 -3.09 4.31 11.31
CA ASN A 25 -3.47 2.90 11.44
C ASN A 25 -4.64 2.53 10.51
N ASP A 26 -4.85 1.21 10.36
CA ASP A 26 -5.97 0.62 9.62
C ASP A 26 -6.17 1.20 8.21
N ARG A 27 -7.16 2.07 8.02
CA ARG A 27 -7.53 2.68 6.73
C ARG A 27 -7.09 4.13 6.58
N GLU A 28 -6.40 4.69 7.56
CA GLU A 28 -5.87 6.05 7.49
C GLU A 28 -4.73 6.12 6.47
N GLY A 29 -4.89 7.00 5.47
CA GLY A 29 -3.87 7.31 4.48
C GLY A 29 -2.75 8.18 5.05
N PHE A 30 -1.66 8.30 4.31
CA PHE A 30 -0.47 9.03 4.75
C PHE A 30 0.41 9.48 3.59
N PHE A 31 1.35 10.38 3.91
CA PHE A 31 2.53 10.69 3.12
C PHE A 31 3.76 10.09 3.79
N HIS A 32 4.64 9.49 3.01
CA HIS A 32 5.88 8.92 3.53
C HIS A 32 7.08 9.39 2.72
N LEU A 33 7.99 10.13 3.34
CA LEU A 33 9.30 10.43 2.76
C LEU A 33 10.16 9.16 2.79
N ALA A 34 10.19 8.45 1.68
CA ALA A 34 10.88 7.17 1.55
C ALA A 34 12.36 7.32 1.25
N ASN A 35 12.75 8.42 0.60
CA ASN A 35 14.14 8.68 0.25
C ASN A 35 14.42 10.19 0.19
N PHE A 36 15.55 10.61 0.75
CA PHE A 36 16.06 11.97 0.72
C PHE A 36 17.52 11.89 0.29
N ILE A 37 17.83 12.36 -0.91
CA ILE A 37 19.20 12.36 -1.44
C ILE A 37 19.53 13.74 -2.01
N GLY A 38 20.71 14.26 -1.69
CA GLY A 38 21.19 15.49 -2.31
C GLY A 38 22.39 16.10 -1.63
N ASP A 39 22.79 17.25 -2.15
CA ASP A 39 23.91 18.06 -1.72
C ASP A 39 23.56 19.57 -1.73
N LEU A 40 24.57 20.44 -1.76
CA LEU A 40 24.39 21.88 -1.76
C LEU A 40 23.75 22.42 -3.07
N GLU A 41 23.84 21.68 -4.17
CA GLU A 41 23.36 22.11 -5.49
C GLU A 41 21.98 21.54 -5.83
N ARG A 42 21.72 20.28 -5.49
CA ARG A 42 20.46 19.59 -5.83
C ARG A 42 20.02 18.62 -4.74
N VAL A 43 18.71 18.56 -4.50
CA VAL A 43 18.07 17.59 -3.62
C VAL A 43 16.87 16.96 -4.32
N GLU A 44 16.72 15.65 -4.13
CA GLU A 44 15.58 14.87 -4.56
C GLU A 44 14.91 14.22 -3.34
N LEU A 45 13.59 14.42 -3.26
CA LEU A 45 12.73 13.85 -2.22
C LEU A 45 11.75 12.89 -2.88
N HIS A 46 11.76 11.62 -2.47
CA HIS A 46 10.82 10.63 -2.97
C HIS A 46 9.77 10.35 -1.91
N TYR A 47 8.52 10.67 -2.24
CA TYR A 47 7.37 10.42 -1.39
C TYR A 47 6.53 9.26 -1.91
N LEU A 48 5.98 8.49 -0.98
CA LEU A 48 4.86 7.60 -1.23
C LEU A 48 3.58 8.26 -0.73
N ILE A 49 2.55 8.27 -1.58
CA ILE A 49 1.18 8.62 -1.21
C ILE A 49 0.39 7.32 -1.08
N ARG A 50 -0.31 7.15 0.04
CA ARG A 50 -1.15 5.98 0.30
C ARG A 50 -2.49 6.43 0.84
N ASP A 51 -3.56 5.93 0.23
CA ASP A 51 -4.92 6.06 0.76
C ASP A 51 -5.78 4.89 0.25
N PHE A 52 -6.79 4.50 1.04
CA PHE A 52 -7.75 3.48 0.63
C PHE A 52 -8.91 4.06 -0.19
N SER A 53 -9.15 5.36 -0.10
CA SER A 53 -10.19 6.10 -0.82
C SER A 53 -9.58 6.80 -2.02
N ASP A 54 -10.11 6.56 -3.21
CA ASP A 54 -9.69 7.24 -4.44
C ASP A 54 -9.88 8.76 -4.33
N VAL A 55 -10.95 9.20 -3.66
CA VAL A 55 -11.23 10.63 -3.43
C VAL A 55 -10.13 11.26 -2.58
N ASN A 56 -9.76 10.61 -1.47
CA ASN A 56 -8.71 11.14 -0.60
C ASN A 56 -7.33 11.03 -1.26
N PHE A 57 -7.09 9.98 -2.06
CA PHE A 57 -5.87 9.81 -2.83
C PHE A 57 -5.66 10.97 -3.81
N GLU A 58 -6.69 11.35 -4.56
CA GLU A 58 -6.64 12.52 -5.45
C GLU A 58 -6.49 13.83 -4.68
N GLN A 59 -7.16 13.98 -3.52
CA GLN A 59 -6.98 15.14 -2.65
C GLN A 59 -5.53 15.27 -2.16
N ARG A 60 -4.86 14.16 -1.84
CA ARG A 60 -3.43 14.14 -1.43
C ARG A 60 -2.49 14.55 -2.58
N LYS A 61 -2.77 14.12 -3.81
CA LYS A 61 -2.03 14.58 -5.00
C LYS A 61 -2.22 16.08 -5.24
N ALA A 62 -3.46 16.56 -5.11
CA ALA A 62 -3.79 17.97 -5.23
C ALA A 62 -3.08 18.80 -4.14
N PHE A 63 -3.06 18.30 -2.90
CA PHE A 63 -2.32 18.90 -1.79
C PHE A 63 -0.83 19.06 -2.12
N LEU A 64 -0.16 17.99 -2.58
CA LEU A 64 1.26 18.04 -2.98
C LEU A 64 1.51 19.05 -4.11
N THR A 65 0.61 19.08 -5.08
CA THR A 65 0.69 20.03 -6.21
C THR A 65 0.59 21.47 -5.71
N MET A 66 -0.36 21.74 -4.83
CA MET A 66 -0.57 23.06 -4.23
C MET A 66 0.61 23.46 -3.33
N LEU A 67 1.12 22.53 -2.52
CA LEU A 67 2.30 22.75 -1.67
C LEU A 67 3.53 23.17 -2.51
N VAL A 68 3.78 22.50 -3.64
CA VAL A 68 4.89 22.87 -4.54
C VAL A 68 4.67 24.23 -5.19
N VAL A 69 3.45 24.55 -5.63
CA VAL A 69 3.11 25.87 -6.19
C VAL A 69 3.33 26.98 -5.17
N ASP A 70 2.82 26.80 -3.96
CA ASP A 70 2.93 27.79 -2.89
C ASP A 70 4.37 27.93 -2.43
N PHE A 71 5.11 26.83 -2.25
CA PHE A 71 6.51 26.89 -1.87
C PHE A 71 7.35 27.68 -2.89
N ASN A 72 7.16 27.39 -4.19
CA ASN A 72 7.83 28.12 -5.26
C ASN A 72 7.47 29.62 -5.28
N ARG A 73 6.20 29.96 -5.03
CA ARG A 73 5.73 31.36 -4.97
C ARG A 73 6.38 32.12 -3.82
N HIS A 74 6.38 31.53 -2.62
CA HIS A 74 6.92 32.19 -1.41
C HIS A 74 8.44 32.33 -1.48
N LYS A 75 9.14 31.32 -1.98
CA LYS A 75 10.61 31.30 -2.00
C LYS A 75 11.23 32.11 -3.14
N LYS A 76 10.45 32.45 -4.18
CA LYS A 76 10.92 33.21 -5.36
C LYS A 76 12.21 32.62 -5.94
N LEU A 77 12.28 31.29 -5.99
CA LEU A 77 13.48 30.57 -6.43
C LEU A 77 13.73 30.80 -7.93
N ARG A 78 15.00 30.97 -8.29
CA ARG A 78 15.44 31.05 -9.70
C ARG A 78 15.20 29.72 -10.43
N HIS A 79 15.48 28.62 -9.75
CA HIS A 79 15.16 27.26 -10.19
C HIS A 79 14.04 26.73 -9.29
N LYS A 80 12.90 26.40 -9.89
CA LYS A 80 11.71 25.98 -9.15
C LYS A 80 11.85 24.53 -8.71
N VAL A 81 11.20 24.20 -7.60
CA VAL A 81 10.92 22.81 -7.24
C VAL A 81 10.00 22.22 -8.30
N GLU A 82 10.38 21.06 -8.82
CA GLU A 82 9.62 20.30 -9.81
C GLU A 82 8.92 19.12 -9.12
N LEU A 83 7.75 18.75 -9.63
CA LEU A 83 6.93 17.66 -9.08
C LEU A 83 6.60 16.68 -10.19
N SER A 84 6.87 15.40 -9.95
CA SER A 84 6.39 14.28 -10.75
C SER A 84 5.63 13.31 -9.86
N ILE A 85 4.41 12.95 -10.27
CA ILE A 85 3.55 11.99 -9.58
C ILE A 85 3.27 10.86 -10.56
N THR A 86 3.43 9.62 -10.11
CA THR A 86 3.13 8.42 -10.90
C THR A 86 2.35 7.44 -10.04
N ASP A 87 1.21 7.00 -10.55
CA ASP A 87 0.39 5.99 -9.88
C ASP A 87 1.04 4.62 -9.97
N GLN A 88 1.17 3.94 -8.82
CA GLN A 88 1.91 2.68 -8.70
C GLN A 88 1.01 1.45 -8.74
N TYR A 89 -0.11 1.51 -8.02
CA TYR A 89 -1.15 0.48 -8.00
C TYR A 89 -2.42 1.07 -7.38
N SER A 90 -3.56 0.47 -7.70
CA SER A 90 -4.88 0.80 -7.15
C SER A 90 -5.32 -0.19 -6.06
N ASN A 91 -6.35 0.18 -5.31
CA ASN A 91 -6.94 -0.71 -4.32
C ASN A 91 -7.66 -1.89 -5.02
N MET A 92 -7.30 -3.13 -4.65
CA MET A 92 -7.89 -4.33 -5.24
C MET A 92 -9.38 -4.53 -4.91
N TYR A 93 -9.89 -3.82 -3.89
CA TYR A 93 -11.24 -3.99 -3.37
C TYR A 93 -12.32 -3.90 -4.46
N ASP A 94 -12.22 -2.95 -5.39
CA ASP A 94 -13.23 -2.77 -6.44
C ASP A 94 -13.27 -3.91 -7.46
N CYS A 95 -12.13 -4.58 -7.68
CA CYS A 95 -12.09 -5.79 -8.48
C CYS A 95 -12.68 -6.97 -7.70
N VAL A 96 -12.22 -7.18 -6.46
CA VAL A 96 -12.64 -8.31 -5.61
C VAL A 96 -14.15 -8.25 -5.31
N LYS A 97 -14.72 -7.06 -5.10
CA LYS A 97 -16.16 -6.86 -4.89
C LYS A 97 -17.03 -7.40 -6.03
N LYS A 98 -16.52 -7.41 -7.27
CA LYS A 98 -17.23 -7.95 -8.44
C LYS A 98 -17.18 -9.48 -8.52
N VAL A 99 -16.31 -10.11 -7.73
CA VAL A 99 -16.07 -11.56 -7.72
C VAL A 99 -16.13 -12.06 -6.26
N PRO A 100 -17.26 -11.87 -5.54
CA PRO A 100 -17.36 -12.20 -4.11
C PRO A 100 -17.09 -13.68 -3.80
N GLN A 101 -17.32 -14.56 -4.78
CA GLN A 101 -17.00 -15.99 -4.69
C GLN A 101 -15.52 -16.25 -4.39
N SER A 102 -14.61 -15.35 -4.80
CA SER A 102 -13.17 -15.50 -4.54
C SER A 102 -12.84 -15.46 -3.05
N VAL A 103 -13.47 -14.54 -2.31
CA VAL A 103 -13.31 -14.39 -0.86
C VAL A 103 -14.11 -15.47 -0.14
N PHE A 104 -15.35 -15.71 -0.56
CA PHE A 104 -16.21 -16.73 0.04
C PHE A 104 -15.58 -18.13 0.02
N LEU A 105 -14.98 -18.51 -1.12
CA LEU A 105 -14.31 -19.79 -1.28
C LEU A 105 -13.11 -19.92 -0.33
N ALA A 106 -12.31 -18.86 -0.21
CA ALA A 106 -11.19 -18.80 0.71
C ALA A 106 -11.65 -18.93 2.18
N GLU A 107 -12.65 -18.17 2.60
CA GLU A 107 -13.20 -18.25 3.96
C GLU A 107 -13.73 -19.66 4.28
N LYS A 108 -14.46 -20.27 3.34
CA LYS A 108 -14.99 -21.63 3.50
C LYS A 108 -13.87 -22.66 3.61
N ALA A 109 -12.81 -22.52 2.83
CA ALA A 109 -11.64 -23.41 2.88
C ALA A 109 -10.86 -23.28 4.20
N ILE A 110 -10.69 -22.05 4.69
CA ILE A 110 -10.04 -21.76 5.98
C ILE A 110 -10.84 -22.41 7.11
N LYS A 111 -12.17 -22.20 7.17
CA LYS A 111 -13.05 -22.82 8.16
C LYS A 111 -13.06 -24.35 8.07
N ALA A 112 -13.07 -24.91 6.85
CA ALA A 112 -13.01 -26.36 6.63
C ALA A 112 -11.69 -26.99 7.10
N SER A 113 -10.63 -26.18 7.24
CA SER A 113 -9.34 -26.61 7.79
C SER A 113 -9.26 -26.43 9.31
N GLY A 114 -10.36 -26.05 9.98
CA GLY A 114 -10.40 -25.85 11.43
C GLY A 114 -9.79 -24.52 11.92
N ILE A 115 -9.59 -23.56 11.01
CA ILE A 115 -8.94 -22.28 11.29
C ILE A 115 -10.01 -21.16 11.27
N GLU A 116 -9.90 -20.20 12.17
CA GLU A 116 -10.76 -19.01 12.15
C GLU A 116 -10.26 -17.99 11.11
N PRO A 117 -11.08 -17.55 10.14
CA PRO A 117 -10.67 -16.55 9.17
C PRO A 117 -10.44 -15.18 9.83
N ILE A 118 -9.30 -14.57 9.55
CA ILE A 118 -8.97 -13.23 10.04
C ILE A 118 -8.80 -12.30 8.84
N HIS A 119 -9.67 -11.31 8.73
CA HIS A 119 -9.58 -10.27 7.70
C HIS A 119 -8.75 -9.10 8.21
N LYS A 120 -7.63 -8.83 7.53
CA LYS A 120 -6.79 -7.66 7.79
C LYS A 120 -6.65 -6.82 6.52
N VAL A 121 -6.68 -5.51 6.69
CA VAL A 121 -6.38 -4.58 5.60
C VAL A 121 -4.89 -4.61 5.28
N CYS A 122 -4.55 -4.61 3.99
CA CYS A 122 -3.17 -4.46 3.56
C CYS A 122 -2.85 -2.97 3.41
N ARG A 123 -1.99 -2.42 4.27
CA ARG A 123 -1.52 -1.02 4.22
C ARG A 123 -0.40 -0.80 3.18
N GLY A 124 -0.41 -1.58 2.10
CA GLY A 124 0.66 -1.61 1.10
C GLY A 124 0.21 -2.30 -0.19
N GLY A 125 1.13 -2.36 -1.15
CA GLY A 125 0.88 -2.98 -2.44
C GLY A 125 1.17 -4.48 -2.39
N THR A 126 0.34 -5.27 -3.06
CA THR A 126 0.58 -6.69 -3.27
C THR A 126 0.61 -6.99 -4.76
N LEU A 127 1.23 -8.11 -5.15
CA LEU A 127 1.11 -8.59 -6.53
C LEU A 127 -0.36 -8.81 -6.92
N GLY A 128 -1.18 -9.27 -5.96
CA GLY A 128 -2.62 -9.43 -6.14
C GLY A 128 -3.33 -8.13 -6.54
N ALA A 129 -2.92 -6.98 -6.01
CA ALA A 129 -3.48 -5.68 -6.41
C ALA A 129 -3.18 -5.33 -7.88
N LYS A 130 -1.95 -5.57 -8.34
CA LYS A 130 -1.59 -5.38 -9.76
C LYS A 130 -2.29 -6.36 -10.69
N VAL A 131 -2.56 -7.57 -10.22
CA VAL A 131 -3.34 -8.58 -10.97
C VAL A 131 -4.82 -8.18 -11.03
N ALA A 132 -5.35 -7.60 -9.95
CA ALA A 132 -6.72 -7.09 -9.87
C ALA A 132 -6.98 -5.93 -10.83
N GLU A 133 -5.99 -5.07 -11.09
CA GLU A 133 -6.07 -4.03 -12.14
C GLU A 133 -6.31 -4.62 -13.54
N LYS A 134 -5.88 -5.86 -13.78
CA LYS A 134 -6.13 -6.59 -15.02
C LYS A 134 -7.47 -7.34 -15.02
N GLY A 135 -8.33 -7.10 -14.03
CA GLY A 135 -9.65 -7.70 -13.91
C GLY A 135 -9.69 -9.07 -13.25
N ILE A 136 -8.58 -9.53 -12.64
CA ILE A 136 -8.51 -10.83 -11.98
C ILE A 136 -8.52 -10.65 -10.46
N ALA A 137 -9.63 -10.99 -9.81
CA ALA A 137 -9.72 -10.95 -8.35
C ALA A 137 -8.72 -11.92 -7.71
N CYS A 138 -7.79 -11.37 -6.93
CA CYS A 138 -6.67 -12.12 -6.36
C CYS A 138 -6.48 -11.76 -4.88
N PRO A 139 -7.35 -12.26 -3.98
CA PRO A 139 -7.18 -12.05 -2.54
C PRO A 139 -5.94 -12.82 -2.04
N ASN A 140 -5.32 -12.30 -0.98
CA ASN A 140 -4.19 -12.95 -0.33
C ASN A 140 -4.63 -14.00 0.70
N ILE A 141 -3.89 -15.10 0.79
CA ILE A 141 -3.99 -16.12 1.84
C ILE A 141 -2.74 -16.02 2.73
N PHE A 142 -2.86 -16.43 4.00
CA PHE A 142 -1.74 -16.48 4.94
C PHE A 142 -0.69 -17.53 4.53
N SER A 143 0.54 -17.38 5.04
CA SER A 143 1.63 -18.34 4.83
C SER A 143 2.16 -18.98 6.12
N GLY A 144 1.74 -18.48 7.29
CA GLY A 144 2.34 -18.83 8.58
C GLY A 144 3.62 -18.03 8.93
N GLY A 145 4.02 -17.10 8.06
CA GLY A 145 5.19 -16.24 8.28
C GLY A 145 4.88 -14.96 9.06
N TYR A 146 5.92 -14.43 9.70
CA TYR A 146 5.89 -13.23 10.54
C TYR A 146 7.11 -12.34 10.26
N ASN A 147 7.00 -11.04 10.56
CA ASN A 147 8.09 -10.06 10.49
C ASN A 147 8.79 -9.98 9.12
N PHE A 148 8.04 -10.08 8.03
CA PHE A 148 8.59 -9.98 6.66
C PHE A 148 9.46 -8.73 6.46
N ASN A 149 10.54 -8.87 5.69
CA ASN A 149 11.54 -7.83 5.41
C ASN A 149 12.31 -7.34 6.66
N SER A 150 12.47 -8.22 7.65
CA SER A 150 13.24 -7.95 8.87
C SER A 150 14.30 -9.02 9.09
N LYS A 151 15.38 -8.67 9.79
CA LYS A 151 16.31 -9.68 10.34
C LYS A 151 15.66 -10.65 11.33
N HIS A 152 14.44 -10.33 11.79
CA HIS A 152 13.61 -11.16 12.67
C HIS A 152 12.49 -11.90 11.92
N GLU A 153 12.58 -11.98 10.59
CA GLU A 153 11.65 -12.76 9.76
C GLU A 153 11.71 -14.24 10.14
N LEU A 154 10.52 -14.84 10.32
CA LEU A 154 10.39 -16.23 10.75
C LEU A 154 9.10 -16.86 10.21
N ILE A 155 9.06 -18.19 10.19
CA ILE A 155 7.91 -18.98 9.76
C ILE A 155 7.84 -20.27 10.58
N THR A 156 6.62 -20.78 10.82
CA THR A 156 6.40 -22.05 11.51
C THR A 156 6.06 -23.17 10.53
N LEU A 157 6.50 -24.40 10.82
CA LEU A 157 6.19 -25.56 9.98
C LEU A 157 4.69 -25.85 9.98
N GLU A 158 4.05 -25.72 11.14
CA GLU A 158 2.61 -25.90 11.33
C GLU A 158 1.83 -24.89 10.51
N GLY A 159 2.24 -23.61 10.51
CA GLY A 159 1.59 -22.57 9.71
C GLY A 159 1.73 -22.81 8.21
N MET A 160 2.84 -23.39 7.76
CA MET A 160 3.02 -23.81 6.36
C MET A 160 2.11 -25.00 6.00
N GLN A 161 1.96 -25.96 6.91
CA GLN A 161 1.05 -27.11 6.73
C GLN A 161 -0.41 -26.64 6.64
N ASP A 162 -0.81 -25.72 7.51
CA ASP A 162 -2.13 -25.10 7.51
C ASP A 162 -2.41 -24.37 6.20
N ALA A 163 -1.48 -23.53 5.74
CA ALA A 163 -1.60 -22.82 4.47
C ALA A 163 -1.76 -23.81 3.29
N THR A 164 -1.00 -24.91 3.30
CA THR A 164 -1.10 -25.97 2.28
C THR A 164 -2.46 -26.66 2.31
N HIS A 165 -2.96 -27.00 3.51
CA HIS A 165 -4.28 -27.63 3.68
C HIS A 165 -5.39 -26.71 3.17
N VAL A 166 -5.33 -25.41 3.49
CA VAL A 166 -6.27 -24.41 3.00
C VAL A 166 -6.25 -24.34 1.47
N LEU A 167 -5.07 -24.31 0.83
CA LEU A 167 -4.98 -24.30 -0.64
C LEU A 167 -5.63 -25.54 -1.28
N VAL A 168 -5.40 -26.73 -0.71
CA VAL A 168 -6.04 -27.96 -1.16
C VAL A 168 -7.56 -27.90 -1.00
N GLN A 169 -8.06 -27.35 0.12
CA GLN A 169 -9.50 -27.17 0.33
C GLN A 169 -10.12 -26.17 -0.64
N ILE A 170 -9.42 -25.07 -0.98
CA ILE A 170 -9.86 -24.12 -2.00
C ILE A 170 -10.08 -24.85 -3.34
N CYS A 171 -9.09 -25.63 -3.79
CA CYS A 171 -9.20 -26.39 -5.04
C CYS A 171 -10.37 -27.39 -5.02
N ARG A 172 -10.53 -28.15 -3.92
CA ARG A 172 -11.63 -29.12 -3.77
C ARG A 172 -13.00 -28.43 -3.83
N LEU A 173 -13.18 -27.37 -3.04
CA LEU A 173 -14.43 -26.64 -2.95
C LEU A 173 -14.75 -25.90 -4.27
N ALA A 174 -13.75 -25.42 -5.00
CA ALA A 174 -13.93 -24.82 -6.32
C ALA A 174 -14.55 -25.82 -7.30
N ILE A 175 -14.03 -27.05 -7.35
CA ILE A 175 -14.55 -28.11 -8.22
C ILE A 175 -16.00 -28.47 -7.85
N GLU A 176 -16.32 -28.53 -6.55
CA GLU A 176 -17.68 -28.79 -6.09
C GLU A 176 -18.65 -27.68 -6.50
N MET A 177 -18.24 -26.42 -6.38
CA MET A 177 -19.04 -25.27 -6.81
C MET A 177 -19.27 -25.23 -8.33
N MET A 178 -18.33 -25.72 -9.14
CA MET A 178 -18.49 -25.79 -10.60
C MET A 178 -19.46 -26.88 -11.07
N LYS A 179 -19.75 -27.87 -10.22
CA LYS A 179 -20.67 -28.99 -10.54
C LYS A 179 -22.13 -28.68 -10.18
N MET A 180 -22.37 -27.59 -9.46
CA MET A 180 -23.70 -27.09 -9.10
C MET A 180 -24.20 -26.10 -10.15
#